data_AF-A0A7S3VEF7-F1
#
_entry.id   AF-A0A7S3VEF7-F1
#
_cell.length_a   1.000
_cell.length_b   1.000
_cell.length_c   1.000
_cell.angle_alpha   90.00
_cell.angle_beta   90.00
_cell.angle_gamma   90.00
#
_symmetry.space_group_name_H-M   'P 1'
#
loop_
_entity.id
_entity.type
_entity.pdbx_description
1 polymer ?
#
loop_
_entity_poly.entity_id
_entity_poly.type
_entity_poly.pdbx_seq_one_letter_code
_entity_poly.pdbx_strand_id
1 'polypeptide(L)'
;MSDTLVNKVGDKTLDVVLVGCGMPKRGMGWYHLTQLLEMENANVIGMVEPFFLNPTLCPTPPAAFTELVTQLEAAACGGVVCTDSVSKLATFEEKDTMCLIAGRTNDNPKLFKECVDQGAKVIYLEKPGAPTVAELQEMSDLAESKGVKVYLGYNKNVTPYVQKALALQKENAGSSITFCHNNSYATNELNECFTRNREGMLKNMAIHELALLVSFFGVTVDTVKDFNLNTHTLFTEKLSVWVPGTVVPNDEYISDFSRIGFSVTTKDSDNSVSVMADRCGGNVSFASVKNADGVEIEKFNFPDEETLKKVEKQCEEDPEMMPYFFVQSDDYSTLKNLVVDSALSGEPAQSVATIQIAIEALKLAEYFTEEAGRVLDAIAKEEKEKAEKNRLAEIEAEQKAKEEAEAKKKEEEEAAHKKHDKEAAKVKAEEELEEARLQMEVKKKTRLRAIEEAEAVAAKKKAEEEATAAKKIEEEAAAAAQKKAEEEAIAAKQKADDEAAVTATRFRLDRKWFLSQVQAEEEAATAKQKVDEKAAAAKKKVDEEAASATRKVLFPTAESEKVEPSPSSTPAPALASTTTFAMKQRAFDFANFVGGAVAATAVMYTIQNFMPSN
;
A
#
# COMPACT_ATOMS: atom_id res chain seq x y z
N MET A 1 -1.03 -3.29 -32.17
CA MET A 1 -2.19 -4.03 -32.75
C MET A 1 -2.29 -3.64 -34.22
N SER A 2 -2.70 -4.55 -35.09
CA SER A 2 -2.91 -4.26 -36.52
C SER A 2 -3.91 -3.10 -36.70
N ASP A 3 -3.67 -2.20 -37.66
CA ASP A 3 -4.54 -1.02 -37.96
C ASP A 3 -5.94 -1.41 -38.47
N THR A 4 -6.30 -2.70 -38.49
CA THR A 4 -7.64 -3.16 -38.87
C THR A 4 -8.05 -4.34 -37.99
N LEU A 5 -9.16 -4.20 -37.27
CA LEU A 5 -9.81 -5.31 -36.58
C LEU A 5 -10.42 -6.24 -37.63
N VAL A 6 -10.07 -7.52 -37.58
CA VAL A 6 -10.56 -8.53 -38.52
C VAL A 6 -11.34 -9.56 -37.72
N ASN A 7 -12.65 -9.69 -37.98
CA ASN A 7 -13.45 -10.78 -37.47
C ASN A 7 -13.27 -12.01 -38.38
N LYS A 8 -12.89 -13.16 -37.80
CA LYS A 8 -12.68 -14.40 -38.54
C LYS A 8 -13.98 -15.19 -38.60
N VAL A 9 -14.58 -15.31 -39.79
CA VAL A 9 -15.82 -16.08 -39.99
C VAL A 9 -15.53 -17.34 -40.79
N GLY A 10 -15.97 -18.49 -40.28
CA GLY A 10 -15.88 -19.77 -40.98
C GLY A 10 -16.85 -20.82 -40.44
N ASP A 11 -17.11 -21.88 -41.22
CA ASP A 11 -18.10 -22.93 -40.91
C ASP A 11 -17.82 -23.70 -39.60
N LYS A 12 -16.62 -23.55 -39.02
CA LYS A 12 -16.18 -24.19 -37.76
C LYS A 12 -16.03 -23.21 -36.60
N THR A 13 -16.56 -22.00 -36.74
CA THR A 13 -16.51 -20.97 -35.69
C THR A 13 -17.75 -21.02 -34.81
N LEU A 14 -17.57 -20.76 -33.52
CA LEU A 14 -18.65 -20.51 -32.58
C LEU A 14 -19.06 -19.05 -32.66
N ASP A 15 -20.36 -18.76 -32.64
CA ASP A 15 -20.82 -17.38 -32.53
C ASP A 15 -20.62 -16.88 -31.10
N VAL A 16 -20.05 -15.69 -30.95
CA VAL A 16 -19.71 -15.10 -29.66
C VAL A 16 -20.30 -13.71 -29.55
N VAL A 17 -20.94 -13.44 -28.42
CA VAL A 17 -21.36 -12.09 -28.00
C VAL A 17 -20.56 -11.69 -26.78
N LEU A 18 -19.88 -10.54 -26.85
CA LEU A 18 -19.25 -9.93 -25.70
C LEU A 18 -20.25 -8.98 -25.01
N VAL A 19 -20.37 -9.07 -23.69
CA VAL A 19 -21.26 -8.22 -22.88
C VAL A 19 -20.47 -7.53 -21.78
N GLY A 20 -20.50 -6.20 -21.78
CA GLY A 20 -19.71 -5.34 -20.89
C GLY A 20 -18.29 -5.10 -21.43
N CYS A 21 -18.17 -4.45 -22.60
CA CYS A 21 -16.87 -4.17 -23.20
C CYS A 21 -16.01 -3.20 -22.36
N GLY A 22 -16.61 -2.17 -21.78
CA GLY A 22 -15.88 -1.13 -21.08
C GLY A 22 -14.94 -0.32 -21.99
N MET A 23 -14.04 0.44 -21.36
CA MET A 23 -13.17 1.40 -22.04
C MET A 23 -11.98 0.70 -22.73
N PRO A 24 -11.61 1.09 -23.97
CA PRO A 24 -10.40 0.62 -24.62
C PRO A 24 -9.16 0.79 -23.75
N LYS A 25 -8.26 -0.19 -23.76
CA LYS A 25 -7.01 -0.25 -22.97
C LYS A 25 -7.17 -0.20 -21.45
N ARG A 26 -8.40 -0.24 -20.92
CA ARG A 26 -8.68 -0.15 -19.47
C ARG A 26 -9.67 -1.19 -18.96
N GLY A 27 -10.63 -1.62 -19.79
CA GLY A 27 -11.64 -2.62 -19.44
C GLY A 27 -11.20 -4.03 -19.78
N MET A 28 -11.44 -4.98 -18.86
CA MET A 28 -11.27 -6.41 -19.14
C MET A 28 -12.11 -6.86 -20.34
N GLY A 29 -13.38 -6.43 -20.43
CA GLY A 29 -14.25 -6.79 -21.55
C GLY A 29 -13.64 -6.45 -22.92
N TRP A 30 -13.10 -5.26 -23.07
CA TRP A 30 -12.41 -4.82 -24.29
C TRP A 30 -11.19 -5.70 -24.58
N TYR A 31 -10.44 -6.08 -23.55
CA TYR A 31 -9.31 -6.99 -23.74
C TYR A 31 -9.75 -8.41 -24.14
N HIS A 32 -10.88 -8.90 -23.62
CA HIS A 32 -11.50 -10.12 -24.13
C HIS A 32 -11.92 -9.96 -25.59
N LEU A 33 -12.49 -8.82 -25.97
CA LEU A 33 -12.89 -8.53 -27.36
C LEU A 33 -11.73 -8.68 -28.31
N THR A 34 -10.59 -8.04 -28.01
CA THR A 34 -9.42 -8.06 -28.89
C THR A 34 -8.91 -9.48 -29.09
N GLN A 35 -8.86 -10.29 -28.02
CA GLN A 35 -8.45 -11.68 -28.14
C GLN A 35 -9.48 -12.53 -28.90
N LEU A 36 -10.78 -12.32 -28.68
CA LEU A 36 -11.84 -13.04 -29.40
C LEU A 36 -11.82 -12.76 -30.91
N LEU A 37 -11.52 -11.53 -31.32
CA LEU A 37 -11.39 -11.17 -32.74
C LEU A 37 -10.19 -11.86 -33.41
N GLU A 38 -9.14 -12.18 -32.65
CA GLU A 38 -7.95 -12.86 -33.15
C GLU A 38 -8.10 -14.39 -33.22
N MET A 39 -9.03 -14.97 -32.47
CA MET A 39 -9.28 -16.41 -32.40
C MET A 39 -9.82 -16.97 -33.72
N GLU A 40 -9.32 -18.13 -34.15
CA GLU A 40 -9.73 -18.76 -35.42
C GLU A 40 -11.02 -19.58 -35.32
N ASN A 41 -11.40 -19.96 -34.09
CA ASN A 41 -12.57 -20.76 -33.75
C ASN A 41 -13.73 -19.90 -33.19
N ALA A 42 -13.59 -18.58 -33.14
CA ALA A 42 -14.62 -17.65 -32.65
C ALA A 42 -15.02 -16.64 -33.73
N ASN A 43 -16.33 -16.42 -33.86
CA ASN A 43 -16.93 -15.39 -34.69
C ASN A 43 -17.65 -14.40 -33.77
N VAL A 44 -17.13 -13.18 -33.62
CA VAL A 44 -17.76 -12.17 -32.77
C VAL A 44 -18.92 -11.54 -33.53
N ILE A 45 -20.15 -11.87 -33.14
CA ILE A 45 -21.37 -11.37 -33.81
C ILE A 45 -21.96 -10.13 -33.15
N GLY A 46 -21.62 -9.87 -31.88
CA GLY A 46 -22.14 -8.73 -31.14
C GLY A 46 -21.23 -8.27 -30.00
N MET A 47 -21.25 -6.96 -29.75
CA MET A 47 -20.64 -6.31 -28.60
C MET A 47 -21.70 -5.47 -27.89
N VAL A 48 -21.94 -5.77 -26.61
CA VAL A 48 -22.89 -5.07 -25.77
C VAL A 48 -22.15 -4.22 -24.74
N GLU A 49 -22.43 -2.92 -24.68
CA GLU A 49 -21.89 -2.01 -23.68
C GLU A 49 -22.99 -1.14 -23.08
N PRO A 50 -23.55 -1.53 -21.91
CA PRO A 50 -24.73 -0.89 -21.33
C PRO A 50 -24.57 0.58 -20.95
N PHE A 51 -23.36 1.06 -20.70
CA PHE A 51 -23.13 2.43 -20.29
C PHE A 51 -22.73 3.33 -21.46
N PHE A 52 -21.64 3.02 -22.18
CA PHE A 52 -21.13 3.91 -23.23
C PHE A 52 -21.99 3.95 -24.49
N LEU A 53 -22.81 2.93 -24.75
CA LEU A 53 -23.75 2.93 -25.89
C LEU A 53 -25.16 3.39 -25.51
N ASN A 54 -25.40 3.69 -24.24
CA ASN A 54 -26.70 4.17 -23.78
C ASN A 54 -26.70 5.72 -23.74
N PRO A 55 -27.40 6.39 -24.67
CA PRO A 55 -27.39 7.86 -24.76
C PRO A 55 -28.02 8.56 -23.54
N THR A 56 -28.78 7.83 -22.72
CA THR A 56 -29.36 8.36 -21.47
C THR A 56 -28.33 8.35 -20.33
N LEU A 57 -27.49 7.30 -20.28
CA LEU A 57 -26.47 7.14 -19.22
C LEU A 57 -25.15 7.83 -19.58
N CYS A 58 -24.75 7.79 -20.85
CA CYS A 58 -23.55 8.42 -21.37
C CYS A 58 -23.88 9.22 -22.65
N PRO A 59 -24.38 10.47 -22.52
CA PRO A 59 -24.71 11.31 -23.67
C PRO A 59 -23.51 11.63 -24.57
N THR A 60 -22.30 11.58 -24.00
CA THR A 60 -21.04 11.87 -24.71
C THR A 60 -20.05 10.75 -24.44
N PRO A 61 -20.09 9.66 -25.23
CA PRO A 61 -19.14 8.56 -25.09
C PRO A 61 -17.72 9.04 -25.36
N PRO A 62 -16.70 8.42 -24.73
CA PRO A 62 -15.30 8.69 -25.03
C PRO A 62 -14.98 8.50 -26.51
N ALA A 63 -14.14 9.38 -27.08
CA ALA A 63 -13.78 9.31 -28.50
C ALA A 63 -13.16 7.95 -28.88
N ALA A 64 -12.25 7.42 -28.06
CA ALA A 64 -11.63 6.11 -28.27
C ALA A 64 -12.67 4.97 -28.31
N PHE A 65 -13.74 5.06 -27.52
CA PHE A 65 -14.81 4.06 -27.54
C PHE A 65 -15.67 4.19 -28.81
N THR A 66 -15.97 5.42 -29.23
CA THR A 66 -16.72 5.68 -30.47
C THR A 66 -15.94 5.20 -31.71
N GLU A 67 -14.63 5.38 -31.71
CA GLU A 67 -13.74 4.87 -32.75
C GLU A 67 -13.75 3.34 -32.79
N LEU A 68 -13.64 2.67 -31.64
CA LEU A 68 -13.75 1.21 -31.55
C LEU A 68 -15.06 0.71 -32.17
N VAL A 69 -16.21 1.30 -31.80
CA VAL A 69 -17.53 0.92 -32.35
C VAL A 69 -17.54 1.06 -33.88
N THR A 70 -17.02 2.18 -34.39
CA THR A 70 -16.92 2.41 -35.83
C THR A 70 -16.08 1.35 -36.52
N GLN A 71 -14.94 0.96 -35.93
CA GLN A 71 -14.06 -0.08 -36.48
C GLN A 71 -14.72 -1.46 -36.46
N LEU A 72 -15.45 -1.79 -35.39
CA LEU A 72 -16.16 -3.06 -35.22
C LEU A 72 -17.31 -3.21 -36.23
N GLU A 73 -18.12 -2.18 -36.41
CA GLU A 73 -19.23 -2.18 -37.38
C GLU A 73 -18.71 -2.20 -38.82
N ALA A 74 -17.57 -1.58 -39.09
CA ALA A 74 -16.91 -1.57 -40.40
C ALA A 74 -16.07 -2.83 -40.68
N ALA A 75 -15.89 -3.72 -39.69
CA ALA A 75 -15.03 -4.90 -39.84
C ALA A 75 -15.48 -5.79 -41.00
N ALA A 76 -14.51 -6.30 -41.76
CA ALA A 76 -14.78 -7.24 -42.85
C ALA A 76 -15.48 -8.50 -42.32
N CYS A 77 -16.24 -9.19 -43.18
CA CYS A 77 -17.01 -10.40 -42.86
C CYS A 77 -18.30 -10.19 -42.04
N GLY A 78 -18.99 -9.07 -42.23
CA GLY A 78 -20.37 -8.88 -41.74
C GLY A 78 -20.53 -7.85 -40.62
N GLY A 79 -19.42 -7.28 -40.12
CA GLY A 79 -19.42 -6.32 -39.01
C GLY A 79 -19.83 -6.95 -37.68
N VAL A 80 -19.44 -6.31 -36.57
CA VAL A 80 -19.91 -6.69 -35.22
C VAL A 80 -21.03 -5.74 -34.82
N VAL A 81 -22.19 -6.27 -34.46
CA VAL A 81 -23.32 -5.43 -34.01
C VAL A 81 -23.01 -4.84 -32.63
N CYS A 82 -22.95 -3.51 -32.55
CA CYS A 82 -22.66 -2.80 -31.31
C CYS A 82 -23.96 -2.23 -30.70
N THR A 83 -24.26 -2.56 -29.44
CA THR A 83 -25.52 -2.12 -28.80
C THR A 83 -25.41 -1.96 -27.28
N ASP A 84 -26.37 -1.30 -26.63
CA ASP A 84 -26.43 -1.11 -25.17
C ASP A 84 -27.19 -2.21 -24.42
N SER A 85 -27.84 -3.14 -25.11
CA SER A 85 -28.57 -4.26 -24.49
C SER A 85 -28.56 -5.50 -25.37
N VAL A 86 -28.46 -6.66 -24.72
CA VAL A 86 -28.53 -7.98 -25.37
C VAL A 86 -29.84 -8.15 -26.14
N SER A 87 -30.94 -7.60 -25.60
CA SER A 87 -32.29 -7.68 -26.21
C SER A 87 -32.41 -7.00 -27.59
N LYS A 88 -31.45 -6.15 -27.96
CA LYS A 88 -31.40 -5.49 -29.27
C LYS A 88 -30.63 -6.30 -30.32
N LEU A 89 -30.02 -7.43 -29.94
CA LEU A 89 -29.40 -8.38 -30.86
C LEU A 89 -30.46 -9.32 -31.44
N ALA A 90 -30.10 -10.01 -32.52
CA ALA A 90 -30.89 -11.15 -33.00
C ALA A 90 -30.93 -12.26 -31.94
N THR A 91 -32.00 -13.07 -31.93
CA THR A 91 -32.12 -14.22 -31.03
C THR A 91 -31.11 -15.30 -31.42
N PHE A 92 -30.56 -16.00 -30.43
CA PHE A 92 -29.51 -17.01 -30.62
C PHE A 92 -30.06 -18.40 -30.96
N GLU A 93 -31.26 -18.46 -31.56
CA GLU A 93 -31.96 -19.72 -31.85
C GLU A 93 -31.41 -20.44 -33.10
N GLU A 94 -30.82 -19.69 -34.04
CA GLU A 94 -30.37 -20.24 -35.33
C GLU A 94 -29.03 -20.98 -35.23
N LYS A 95 -28.15 -20.56 -34.30
CA LYS A 95 -26.82 -21.11 -34.10
C LYS A 95 -26.39 -21.04 -32.64
N ASP A 96 -25.70 -22.08 -32.18
CA ASP A 96 -25.12 -22.11 -30.84
C ASP A 96 -24.21 -20.89 -30.61
N THR A 97 -24.57 -20.10 -29.61
CA THR A 97 -23.91 -18.85 -29.28
C THR A 97 -23.37 -18.90 -27.85
N MET A 98 -22.13 -18.45 -27.68
CA MET A 98 -21.53 -18.18 -26.38
C MET A 98 -21.66 -16.69 -26.04
N CYS A 99 -22.12 -16.38 -24.84
CA CYS A 99 -22.03 -15.03 -24.28
C CYS A 99 -20.86 -14.94 -23.31
N LEU A 100 -19.90 -14.04 -23.57
CA LEU A 100 -18.85 -13.67 -22.61
C LEU A 100 -19.27 -12.42 -21.85
N ILE A 101 -19.53 -12.55 -20.55
CA ILE A 101 -20.00 -11.47 -19.68
C ILE A 101 -18.80 -10.96 -18.87
N ALA A 102 -18.36 -9.74 -19.18
CA ALA A 102 -17.29 -9.01 -18.53
C ALA A 102 -17.77 -7.66 -17.94
N GLY A 103 -19.05 -7.62 -17.55
CA GLY A 103 -19.66 -6.46 -16.89
C GLY A 103 -19.15 -6.23 -15.48
N ARG A 104 -19.68 -5.18 -14.81
CA ARG A 104 -19.44 -5.01 -13.37
C ARG A 104 -20.16 -6.12 -12.62
N THR A 105 -19.58 -6.59 -11.52
CA THR A 105 -20.13 -7.66 -10.70
C THR A 105 -21.61 -7.47 -10.34
N ASN A 106 -22.03 -6.24 -10.02
CA ASN A 106 -23.43 -5.92 -9.68
C ASN A 106 -24.39 -5.97 -10.88
N ASP A 107 -23.88 -5.79 -12.11
CA ASP A 107 -24.70 -5.81 -13.32
C ASP A 107 -24.81 -7.24 -13.89
N ASN A 108 -23.86 -8.13 -13.55
CA ASN A 108 -23.76 -9.46 -14.10
C ASN A 108 -25.03 -10.32 -13.95
N PRO A 109 -25.75 -10.37 -12.81
CA PRO A 109 -26.97 -11.17 -12.70
C PRO A 109 -28.04 -10.79 -13.74
N LYS A 110 -28.22 -9.48 -13.97
CA LYS A 110 -29.13 -8.96 -14.99
C LYS A 110 -28.65 -9.33 -16.39
N LEU A 111 -27.38 -9.05 -16.71
CA LEU A 111 -26.79 -9.32 -18.03
C LEU A 111 -26.82 -10.82 -18.36
N PHE A 112 -26.57 -11.67 -17.38
CA PHE A 112 -26.66 -13.12 -17.48
C PHE A 112 -28.06 -13.56 -17.85
N LYS A 113 -29.08 -13.08 -17.11
CA LYS A 113 -30.48 -13.39 -17.41
C LYS A 113 -30.85 -12.97 -18.83
N GLU A 114 -30.44 -11.78 -19.27
CA GLU A 114 -30.68 -11.31 -20.64
C GLU A 114 -30.03 -12.24 -21.69
N CYS A 115 -28.80 -12.70 -21.46
CA CYS A 115 -28.13 -13.65 -22.35
C CYS A 115 -28.84 -15.00 -22.44
N VAL A 116 -29.28 -15.54 -21.29
CA VAL A 116 -30.02 -16.81 -21.23
C VAL A 116 -31.37 -16.67 -21.95
N ASP A 117 -32.11 -15.59 -21.69
CA ASP A 117 -33.41 -15.33 -22.32
C ASP A 117 -33.30 -15.13 -23.84
N GLN A 118 -32.17 -14.60 -24.31
CA GLN A 118 -31.87 -14.42 -25.75
C GLN A 118 -31.49 -15.76 -26.45
N GLY A 119 -31.28 -16.83 -25.69
CA GLY A 119 -31.05 -18.18 -26.21
C GLY A 119 -29.61 -18.69 -26.14
N ALA A 120 -28.74 -18.06 -25.33
CA ALA A 120 -27.33 -18.45 -25.24
C ALA A 120 -27.20 -19.93 -24.80
N LYS A 121 -26.26 -20.67 -25.39
CA LYS A 121 -26.01 -22.08 -25.04
C LYS A 121 -24.86 -22.25 -24.06
N VAL A 122 -23.91 -21.32 -24.11
CA VAL A 122 -22.74 -21.29 -23.25
C VAL A 122 -22.57 -19.87 -22.71
N ILE A 123 -22.25 -19.76 -21.44
CA ILE A 123 -21.84 -18.49 -20.82
C ILE A 123 -20.42 -18.64 -20.31
N TYR A 124 -19.57 -17.71 -20.72
CA TYR A 124 -18.31 -17.42 -20.05
C TYR A 124 -18.56 -16.22 -19.15
N LEU A 125 -18.43 -16.39 -17.84
CA LEU A 125 -18.74 -15.35 -16.86
C LEU A 125 -17.47 -14.90 -16.15
N GLU A 126 -17.14 -13.62 -16.25
CA GLU A 126 -16.01 -13.05 -15.50
C GLU A 126 -16.21 -13.14 -13.99
N LYS A 127 -15.08 -13.21 -13.28
CA LYS A 127 -15.06 -13.33 -11.81
C LYS A 127 -15.58 -12.05 -11.13
N PRO A 128 -16.15 -12.15 -9.92
CA PRO A 128 -16.53 -13.37 -9.20
C PRO A 128 -17.88 -13.96 -9.66
N GLY A 129 -18.41 -13.50 -10.80
CA GLY A 129 -19.72 -13.87 -11.31
C GLY A 129 -20.84 -12.99 -10.79
N ALA A 130 -21.04 -12.93 -9.48
CA ALA A 130 -22.09 -12.14 -8.83
C ALA A 130 -21.63 -11.54 -7.48
N PRO A 131 -22.37 -10.57 -6.91
CA PRO A 131 -22.02 -9.94 -5.62
C PRO A 131 -22.18 -10.88 -4.42
N THR A 132 -23.18 -11.77 -4.49
CA THR A 132 -23.58 -12.67 -3.40
C THR A 132 -23.69 -14.11 -3.87
N VAL A 133 -23.55 -15.05 -2.93
CA VAL A 133 -23.79 -16.48 -3.16
C VAL A 133 -25.22 -16.72 -3.65
N ALA A 134 -26.20 -16.01 -3.10
CA ALA A 134 -27.61 -16.16 -3.46
C ALA A 134 -27.85 -15.80 -4.94
N GLU A 135 -27.36 -14.64 -5.40
CA GLU A 135 -27.51 -14.24 -6.81
C GLU A 135 -26.78 -15.20 -7.76
N LEU A 136 -25.59 -15.70 -7.38
CA LEU A 136 -24.87 -16.67 -8.20
C LEU A 136 -25.59 -18.03 -8.27
N GLN A 137 -26.24 -18.43 -7.17
CA GLN A 137 -27.09 -19.62 -7.13
C GLN A 137 -28.32 -19.45 -8.03
N GLU A 138 -29.00 -18.30 -7.98
CA GLU A 138 -30.14 -18.02 -8.87
C GLU A 138 -29.72 -18.06 -10.35
N MET A 139 -28.53 -17.54 -10.68
CA MET A 139 -27.97 -17.64 -12.03
C MET A 139 -27.69 -19.10 -12.43
N SER A 140 -27.14 -19.91 -11.52
CA SER A 140 -26.93 -21.34 -11.74
C SER A 140 -28.24 -22.08 -12.01
N ASP A 141 -29.25 -21.87 -11.16
CA ASP A 141 -30.56 -22.51 -11.27
C ASP A 141 -31.26 -22.12 -12.59
N LEU A 142 -31.16 -20.84 -12.98
CA LEU A 142 -31.66 -20.36 -14.26
C LEU A 142 -30.97 -21.07 -15.43
N ALA A 143 -29.63 -21.14 -15.43
CA ALA A 143 -28.88 -21.80 -16.48
C ALA A 143 -29.22 -23.29 -16.58
N GLU A 144 -29.31 -24.00 -15.45
CA GLU A 144 -29.72 -25.41 -15.43
C GLU A 144 -31.13 -25.59 -16.01
N SER A 145 -32.08 -24.75 -15.61
CA SER A 145 -33.46 -24.81 -16.12
C SER A 145 -33.59 -24.57 -17.63
N LYS A 146 -32.56 -23.97 -18.24
CA LYS A 146 -32.47 -23.63 -19.66
C LYS A 146 -31.45 -24.47 -20.42
N GLY A 147 -30.75 -25.40 -19.75
CA GLY A 147 -29.70 -26.22 -20.34
C GLY A 147 -28.48 -25.43 -20.82
N VAL A 148 -28.16 -24.30 -20.17
CA VAL A 148 -27.03 -23.44 -20.51
C VAL A 148 -25.80 -23.88 -19.72
N LYS A 149 -24.67 -24.09 -20.40
CA LYS A 149 -23.39 -24.39 -19.74
C LYS A 149 -22.73 -23.09 -19.26
N VAL A 150 -22.23 -23.06 -18.03
CA VAL A 150 -21.60 -21.86 -17.46
C VAL A 150 -20.19 -22.16 -16.99
N TYR A 151 -19.23 -21.41 -17.53
CA TYR A 151 -17.81 -21.44 -17.19
C TYR A 151 -17.37 -20.09 -16.64
N LEU A 152 -16.39 -20.09 -15.74
CA LEU A 152 -15.92 -18.88 -15.06
C LEU A 152 -14.54 -18.42 -15.55
N GLY A 153 -14.35 -17.10 -15.53
CA GLY A 153 -13.09 -16.39 -15.79
C GLY A 153 -11.97 -16.62 -14.77
N TYR A 154 -11.93 -17.76 -14.07
CA TYR A 154 -10.85 -18.08 -13.13
C TYR A 154 -9.61 -18.59 -13.88
N ASN A 155 -8.91 -17.69 -14.57
CA ASN A 155 -7.73 -18.00 -15.40
C ASN A 155 -6.64 -18.81 -14.66
N LYS A 156 -6.44 -18.59 -13.35
CA LYS A 156 -5.46 -19.34 -12.55
C LYS A 156 -5.69 -20.85 -12.53
N ASN A 157 -6.90 -21.32 -12.81
CA ASN A 157 -7.18 -22.76 -12.96
C ASN A 157 -6.41 -23.40 -14.12
N VAL A 158 -6.06 -22.63 -15.16
CA VAL A 158 -5.38 -23.14 -16.36
C VAL A 158 -3.94 -22.62 -16.49
N THR A 159 -3.51 -21.72 -15.61
CA THR A 159 -2.17 -21.12 -15.68
C THR A 159 -1.05 -22.17 -15.47
N PRO A 160 0.03 -22.14 -16.26
CA PRO A 160 1.12 -23.11 -16.16
C PRO A 160 1.79 -23.23 -14.78
N TYR A 161 1.99 -22.12 -14.03
CA TYR A 161 2.68 -22.19 -12.73
C TYR A 161 1.86 -22.97 -11.69
N VAL A 162 0.52 -22.87 -11.75
CA VAL A 162 -0.39 -23.65 -10.89
C VAL A 162 -0.35 -25.11 -11.29
N GLN A 163 -0.46 -25.41 -12.60
CA GLN A 163 -0.45 -26.79 -13.10
C GLN A 163 0.87 -27.51 -12.77
N LYS A 164 2.01 -26.84 -12.89
CA LYS A 164 3.32 -27.36 -12.48
C LYS A 164 3.38 -27.64 -10.97
N ALA A 165 2.89 -26.72 -10.15
CA ALA A 165 2.88 -26.90 -8.70
C ALA A 165 1.96 -28.07 -8.26
N LEU A 166 0.78 -28.21 -8.88
CA LEU A 166 -0.12 -29.33 -8.64
C LEU A 166 0.52 -30.67 -9.04
N ALA A 167 1.19 -30.73 -10.20
CA ALA A 167 1.91 -31.93 -10.64
C ALA A 167 3.01 -32.31 -9.65
N LEU A 168 3.84 -31.34 -9.22
CA LEU A 168 4.91 -31.58 -8.25
C LEU A 168 4.35 -32.02 -6.89
N GLN A 169 3.28 -31.39 -6.41
CA GLN A 169 2.63 -31.76 -5.15
C GLN A 169 2.13 -33.22 -5.18
N LYS A 170 1.56 -33.66 -6.31
CA LYS A 170 1.09 -35.04 -6.49
C LYS A 170 2.22 -36.07 -6.47
N GLU A 171 3.41 -35.70 -6.93
CA GLU A 171 4.60 -36.57 -6.91
C GLU A 171 5.25 -36.67 -5.52
N ASN A 172 4.94 -35.73 -4.61
CA ASN A 172 5.57 -35.63 -3.30
C ASN A 172 4.52 -35.84 -2.18
N ALA A 173 4.32 -37.08 -1.76
CA ALA A 173 3.36 -37.43 -0.70
C ALA A 173 3.66 -36.67 0.61
N GLY A 174 2.61 -36.14 1.25
CA GLY A 174 2.73 -35.33 2.46
C GLY A 174 3.25 -33.91 2.22
N SER A 175 3.45 -33.51 0.96
CA SER A 175 3.76 -32.12 0.63
C SER A 175 2.55 -31.20 0.82
N SER A 176 2.84 -29.92 1.08
CA SER A 176 1.86 -28.85 1.13
C SER A 176 2.13 -27.85 0.01
N ILE A 177 1.09 -27.14 -0.40
CA ILE A 177 1.17 -26.11 -1.43
C ILE A 177 0.64 -24.78 -0.89
N THR A 178 1.33 -23.70 -1.25
CA THR A 178 0.93 -22.33 -0.96
C THR A 178 0.72 -21.59 -2.28
N PHE A 179 -0.48 -21.07 -2.50
CA PHE A 179 -0.76 -20.14 -3.59
C PHE A 179 -0.65 -18.71 -3.08
N CYS A 180 0.12 -17.88 -3.77
CA CYS A 180 0.30 -16.48 -3.45
C CYS A 180 -0.19 -15.60 -4.60
N HIS A 181 -1.06 -14.65 -4.28
CA HIS A 181 -1.56 -13.64 -5.19
C HIS A 181 -1.05 -12.27 -4.76
N ASN A 182 -0.31 -11.61 -5.63
CA ASN A 182 0.10 -10.23 -5.39
C ASN A 182 -0.50 -9.28 -6.43
N ASN A 183 -0.90 -8.10 -5.97
CA ASN A 183 -1.17 -6.94 -6.82
C ASN A 183 -0.08 -5.88 -6.61
N SER A 184 -0.03 -4.92 -7.52
CA SER A 184 0.97 -3.84 -7.55
C SER A 184 0.45 -2.50 -7.02
N TYR A 185 -0.58 -2.49 -6.16
CA TYR A 185 -1.00 -1.24 -5.53
C TYR A 185 0.11 -0.72 -4.62
N ALA A 186 0.31 0.59 -4.62
CA ALA A 186 1.08 1.25 -3.58
C ALA A 186 0.20 1.46 -2.33
N THR A 187 0.82 1.53 -1.15
CA THR A 187 0.09 1.71 0.12
C THR A 187 -0.82 2.95 0.12
N ASN A 188 -0.41 4.02 -0.55
CA ASN A 188 -1.19 5.26 -0.69
C ASN A 188 -2.38 5.15 -1.68
N GLU A 189 -2.47 4.05 -2.44
CA GLU A 189 -3.56 3.78 -3.39
C GLU A 189 -4.66 2.90 -2.77
N LEU A 190 -4.46 2.37 -1.56
CA LEU A 190 -5.41 1.45 -0.92
C LEU A 190 -6.80 2.06 -0.70
N ASN A 191 -6.92 3.37 -0.52
CA ASN A 191 -8.22 4.05 -0.40
C ASN A 191 -9.05 3.93 -1.69
N GLU A 192 -8.44 4.14 -2.85
CA GLU A 192 -9.09 3.95 -4.15
C GLU A 192 -9.39 2.47 -4.37
N CYS A 193 -8.41 1.62 -4.06
CA CYS A 193 -8.50 0.17 -4.20
C CYS A 193 -9.70 -0.42 -3.45
N PHE A 194 -9.91 -0.03 -2.20
CA PHE A 194 -11.03 -0.50 -1.36
C PHE A 194 -12.37 0.09 -1.83
N THR A 195 -12.35 1.34 -2.31
CA THR A 195 -13.55 2.00 -2.85
C THR A 195 -14.01 1.37 -4.16
N ARG A 196 -13.08 0.96 -5.01
CA ARG A 196 -13.37 0.31 -6.30
C ARG A 196 -13.77 -1.15 -6.14
N ASN A 197 -13.20 -1.84 -5.17
CA ASN A 197 -13.41 -3.27 -4.93
C ASN A 197 -14.17 -3.50 -3.60
N ARG A 198 -15.37 -2.92 -3.48
CA ARG A 198 -16.18 -2.95 -2.24
C ARG A 198 -16.61 -4.35 -1.81
N GLU A 199 -16.55 -5.33 -2.71
CA GLU A 199 -16.78 -6.74 -2.40
C GLU A 199 -15.69 -7.34 -1.50
N GLY A 200 -14.56 -6.67 -1.32
CA GLY A 200 -13.48 -7.08 -0.43
C GLY A 200 -12.40 -7.95 -1.09
N MET A 201 -11.26 -8.10 -0.43
CA MET A 201 -10.08 -8.79 -0.98
C MET A 201 -10.39 -10.22 -1.40
N LEU A 202 -11.11 -10.99 -0.57
CA LEU A 202 -11.34 -12.41 -0.85
C LEU A 202 -12.27 -12.63 -2.06
N LYS A 203 -13.26 -11.75 -2.27
CA LYS A 203 -14.16 -11.83 -3.44
C LYS A 203 -13.55 -11.25 -4.70
N ASN A 204 -12.78 -10.17 -4.59
CA ASN A 204 -12.20 -9.49 -5.76
C ASN A 204 -10.89 -10.12 -6.23
N MET A 205 -9.97 -10.41 -5.31
CA MET A 205 -8.59 -10.76 -5.61
C MET A 205 -8.33 -12.24 -5.37
N ALA A 206 -8.49 -12.69 -4.12
CA ALA A 206 -8.15 -14.07 -3.74
C ALA A 206 -9.16 -15.12 -4.25
N ILE A 207 -10.25 -14.70 -4.90
CA ILE A 207 -11.28 -15.61 -5.42
C ILE A 207 -10.71 -16.62 -6.42
N HIS A 208 -9.66 -16.25 -7.14
CA HIS A 208 -8.95 -17.18 -8.03
C HIS A 208 -8.31 -18.31 -7.22
N GLU A 209 -7.60 -17.99 -6.13
CA GLU A 209 -7.00 -18.98 -5.23
C GLU A 209 -8.07 -19.84 -4.55
N LEU A 210 -9.18 -19.22 -4.11
CA LEU A 210 -10.30 -19.95 -3.54
C LEU A 210 -10.92 -20.93 -4.55
N ALA A 211 -10.99 -20.55 -5.83
CA ALA A 211 -11.41 -21.46 -6.89
C ALA A 211 -10.43 -22.62 -7.09
N LEU A 212 -9.12 -22.44 -6.89
CA LEU A 212 -8.14 -23.54 -6.90
C LEU A 212 -8.40 -24.52 -5.74
N LEU A 213 -8.65 -23.99 -4.55
CA LEU A 213 -8.99 -24.75 -3.34
C LEU A 213 -10.21 -25.66 -3.58
N VAL A 214 -11.26 -25.12 -4.19
CA VAL A 214 -12.46 -25.91 -4.57
C VAL A 214 -12.13 -26.92 -5.66
N SER A 215 -11.49 -26.47 -6.75
CA SER A 215 -11.29 -27.27 -7.98
C SER A 215 -10.37 -28.46 -7.77
N PHE A 216 -9.33 -28.32 -6.95
CA PHE A 216 -8.23 -29.29 -6.86
C PHE A 216 -8.05 -29.90 -5.47
N PHE A 217 -8.60 -29.29 -4.42
CA PHE A 217 -8.44 -29.77 -3.05
C PHE A 217 -9.76 -30.14 -2.36
N GLY A 218 -10.90 -29.99 -3.05
CA GLY A 218 -12.21 -30.32 -2.49
C GLY A 218 -12.56 -29.47 -1.26
N VAL A 219 -11.97 -28.28 -1.13
CA VAL A 219 -12.27 -27.36 -0.05
C VAL A 219 -13.59 -26.67 -0.36
N THR A 220 -14.57 -26.85 0.52
CA THR A 220 -15.84 -26.13 0.58
C THR A 220 -16.09 -25.78 2.05
N VAL A 221 -17.04 -24.89 2.34
CA VAL A 221 -17.37 -24.54 3.74
C VAL A 221 -17.69 -25.79 4.56
N ASP A 222 -18.36 -26.78 3.96
CA ASP A 222 -18.73 -28.03 4.61
C ASP A 222 -17.55 -28.98 4.83
N THR A 223 -16.51 -28.92 4.00
CA THR A 223 -15.32 -29.78 4.15
C THR A 223 -14.21 -29.14 4.98
N VAL A 224 -14.27 -27.84 5.30
CA VAL A 224 -13.29 -27.20 6.19
C VAL A 224 -13.32 -27.88 7.58
N LYS A 225 -12.16 -28.37 8.01
CA LYS A 225 -11.92 -28.86 9.37
C LYS A 225 -11.26 -27.76 10.20
N ASP A 226 -10.17 -27.20 9.69
CA ASP A 226 -9.39 -26.16 10.37
C ASP A 226 -9.10 -25.00 9.40
N PHE A 227 -9.40 -23.78 9.84
CA PHE A 227 -8.99 -22.52 9.19
C PHE A 227 -7.95 -21.84 10.08
N ASN A 228 -6.70 -21.81 9.64
CA ASN A 228 -5.57 -21.29 10.40
C ASN A 228 -5.11 -19.96 9.80
N LEU A 229 -5.61 -18.87 10.37
CA LEU A 229 -5.18 -17.52 10.01
C LEU A 229 -3.76 -17.27 10.52
N ASN A 230 -2.87 -16.80 9.65
CA ASN A 230 -1.57 -16.28 10.07
C ASN A 230 -1.74 -14.83 10.55
N THR A 231 -1.79 -14.65 11.87
CA THR A 231 -2.09 -13.36 12.51
C THR A 231 -0.91 -12.40 12.58
N HIS A 232 0.28 -12.83 12.13
CA HIS A 232 1.43 -11.94 12.07
C HIS A 232 1.20 -10.88 11.00
N THR A 233 1.49 -9.61 11.32
CA THR A 233 1.19 -8.44 10.46
C THR A 233 1.84 -8.45 9.09
N LEU A 234 2.93 -9.22 8.93
CA LEU A 234 3.56 -9.48 7.62
C LEU A 234 2.67 -10.30 6.67
N PHE A 235 1.74 -11.09 7.20
CA PHE A 235 0.87 -11.97 6.42
C PHE A 235 -0.59 -11.53 6.43
N THR A 236 -1.09 -10.99 7.55
CA THR A 236 -2.47 -10.51 7.64
C THR A 236 -2.52 -9.11 8.23
N GLU A 237 -3.16 -8.19 7.51
CA GLU A 237 -3.44 -6.84 7.96
C GLU A 237 -4.79 -6.39 7.40
N LYS A 238 -5.68 -5.99 8.30
CA LYS A 238 -6.99 -5.40 7.98
C LYS A 238 -6.92 -3.92 8.27
N LEU A 239 -7.27 -3.10 7.29
CA LEU A 239 -7.24 -1.64 7.38
C LEU A 239 -8.65 -1.08 7.28
N SER A 240 -8.89 0.05 7.94
CA SER A 240 -10.09 0.87 7.77
C SER A 240 -9.66 2.16 7.08
N VAL A 241 -10.12 2.35 5.84
CA VAL A 241 -9.79 3.53 5.03
C VAL A 241 -11.01 4.41 4.82
N TRP A 242 -10.75 5.70 4.67
CA TRP A 242 -11.78 6.69 4.41
C TRP A 242 -12.20 6.68 2.93
N VAL A 243 -13.49 6.86 2.65
CA VAL A 243 -14.04 6.89 1.29
C VAL A 243 -13.78 8.26 0.64
N PRO A 244 -13.01 8.31 -0.48
CA PRO A 244 -12.79 9.55 -1.23
C PRO A 244 -14.09 10.23 -1.66
N GLY A 245 -14.15 11.56 -1.51
CA GLY A 245 -15.33 12.36 -1.90
C GLY A 245 -16.43 12.46 -0.84
N THR A 246 -16.23 11.85 0.34
CA THR A 246 -17.03 12.18 1.53
C THR A 246 -16.42 13.38 2.26
N VAL A 247 -16.97 13.84 3.38
CA VAL A 247 -16.35 14.88 4.24
C VAL A 247 -15.90 14.24 5.55
N VAL A 248 -14.75 14.62 6.10
CA VAL A 248 -14.36 14.18 7.46
C VAL A 248 -15.02 15.10 8.49
N PRO A 249 -15.57 14.58 9.61
CA PRO A 249 -15.83 13.18 9.90
C PRO A 249 -17.17 12.75 9.26
N ASN A 250 -17.13 11.77 8.37
CA ASN A 250 -18.30 11.00 7.95
C ASN A 250 -18.05 9.56 8.37
N ASP A 251 -19.09 8.87 8.82
CA ASP A 251 -19.01 7.54 9.43
C ASP A 251 -18.72 6.43 8.40
N GLU A 252 -18.62 6.76 7.10
CA GLU A 252 -18.34 5.80 6.04
C GLU A 252 -16.84 5.51 5.91
N TYR A 253 -16.33 4.63 6.77
CA TYR A 253 -15.06 3.93 6.56
C TYR A 253 -15.30 2.59 5.86
N ILE A 254 -14.43 2.22 4.92
CA ILE A 254 -14.40 0.87 4.35
C ILE A 254 -13.30 0.09 5.06
N SER A 255 -13.65 -1.07 5.60
CA SER A 255 -12.68 -1.97 6.22
C SER A 255 -12.48 -3.21 5.36
N ASP A 256 -11.24 -3.48 4.96
CA ASP A 256 -10.87 -4.66 4.16
C ASP A 256 -9.40 -5.02 4.42
N PHE A 257 -8.95 -6.16 3.89
CA PHE A 257 -7.57 -6.60 4.00
C PHE A 257 -6.67 -5.86 3.01
N SER A 258 -5.51 -5.39 3.49
CA SER A 258 -4.37 -5.02 2.62
C SER A 258 -3.56 -6.26 2.26
N ARG A 259 -3.49 -7.24 3.18
CA ARG A 259 -2.95 -8.58 2.98
C ARG A 259 -3.65 -9.60 3.89
N ILE A 260 -3.68 -10.86 3.47
CA ILE A 260 -4.17 -11.99 4.27
C ILE A 260 -3.37 -13.26 3.95
N GLY A 261 -3.05 -14.04 4.97
CA GLY A 261 -2.40 -15.33 4.82
C GLY A 261 -3.05 -16.37 5.73
N PHE A 262 -3.40 -17.53 5.18
CA PHE A 262 -4.03 -18.60 5.95
C PHE A 262 -3.73 -19.99 5.36
N SER A 263 -3.95 -21.03 6.15
CA SER A 263 -3.98 -22.41 5.69
C SER A 263 -5.29 -23.10 6.06
N VAL A 264 -5.69 -24.04 5.22
CA VAL A 264 -6.93 -24.81 5.36
C VAL A 264 -6.61 -26.29 5.32
N THR A 265 -7.21 -27.03 6.27
CA THR A 265 -7.23 -28.50 6.26
C THR A 265 -8.67 -28.96 6.13
N THR A 266 -8.90 -30.01 5.35
CA THR A 266 -10.26 -30.56 5.15
C THR A 266 -10.56 -31.70 6.13
N LYS A 267 -11.83 -32.07 6.26
CA LYS A 267 -12.27 -33.21 7.11
C LYS A 267 -11.81 -34.56 6.56
N ASP A 268 -11.70 -34.66 5.23
CA ASP A 268 -11.43 -35.91 4.51
C ASP A 268 -9.95 -36.09 4.14
N SER A 269 -9.10 -35.11 4.44
CA SER A 269 -7.67 -35.14 4.14
C SER A 269 -6.87 -34.33 5.16
N ASP A 270 -5.77 -34.92 5.63
CA ASP A 270 -4.78 -34.23 6.48
C ASP A 270 -3.86 -33.30 5.66
N ASN A 271 -3.98 -33.27 4.33
CA ASN A 271 -3.24 -32.31 3.51
C ASN A 271 -3.76 -30.90 3.77
N SER A 272 -2.82 -29.97 4.00
CA SER A 272 -3.14 -28.55 4.11
C SER A 272 -2.78 -27.81 2.82
N VAL A 273 -3.63 -26.86 2.46
CA VAL A 273 -3.40 -25.92 1.37
C VAL A 273 -3.41 -24.50 1.93
N SER A 274 -2.46 -23.69 1.50
CA SER A 274 -2.30 -22.31 2.01
C SER A 274 -2.55 -21.28 0.92
N VAL A 275 -3.10 -20.15 1.33
CA VAL A 275 -3.32 -18.98 0.47
C VAL A 275 -2.67 -17.77 1.11
N MET A 276 -1.99 -16.97 0.29
CA MET A 276 -1.50 -15.65 0.62
C MET A 276 -2.03 -14.68 -0.43
N ALA A 277 -2.54 -13.53 0.00
CA ALA A 277 -2.89 -12.44 -0.89
C ALA A 277 -2.37 -11.11 -0.34
N ASP A 278 -1.70 -10.31 -1.16
CA ASP A 278 -1.17 -9.00 -0.77
C ASP A 278 -1.45 -7.96 -1.87
N ARG A 279 -2.27 -6.95 -1.56
CA ARG A 279 -2.59 -5.88 -2.52
C ARG A 279 -1.37 -5.07 -2.92
N CYS A 280 -0.33 -5.05 -2.07
CA CYS A 280 0.93 -4.33 -2.26
C CYS A 280 2.14 -5.26 -2.47
N GLY A 281 1.91 -6.55 -2.75
CA GLY A 281 2.97 -7.55 -2.90
C GLY A 281 3.77 -7.49 -4.21
N GLY A 282 3.36 -6.62 -5.14
CA GLY A 282 3.98 -6.45 -6.46
C GLY A 282 3.31 -7.26 -7.56
N ASN A 283 3.94 -7.30 -8.75
CA ASN A 283 3.37 -7.96 -9.94
C ASN A 283 3.67 -9.46 -10.05
N VAL A 284 4.16 -10.10 -8.99
CA VAL A 284 4.58 -11.51 -9.01
C VAL A 284 3.70 -12.34 -8.09
N SER A 285 2.87 -13.20 -8.65
CA SER A 285 2.20 -14.30 -7.96
C SER A 285 3.08 -15.55 -7.97
N PHE A 286 2.83 -16.52 -7.09
CA PHE A 286 3.57 -17.79 -7.13
C PHE A 286 2.79 -18.95 -6.54
N ALA A 287 3.21 -20.17 -6.87
CA ALA A 287 2.85 -21.39 -6.16
C ALA A 287 4.11 -22.03 -5.59
N SER A 288 4.14 -22.27 -4.27
CA SER A 288 5.28 -22.88 -3.57
C SER A 288 4.87 -24.25 -3.03
N VAL A 289 5.65 -25.28 -3.35
CA VAL A 289 5.45 -26.65 -2.85
C VAL A 289 6.50 -26.93 -1.78
N LYS A 290 6.08 -27.36 -0.59
CA LYS A 290 6.94 -27.71 0.53
C LYS A 290 6.81 -29.18 0.87
N ASN A 291 7.90 -29.84 1.22
CA ASN A 291 7.87 -31.24 1.67
C ASN A 291 7.23 -31.37 3.06
N ALA A 292 7.13 -32.60 3.57
CA ALA A 292 6.54 -32.89 4.88
C ALA A 292 7.28 -32.23 6.07
N ASP A 293 8.57 -31.89 5.91
CA ASP A 293 9.37 -31.17 6.91
C ASP A 293 9.19 -29.65 6.83
N GLY A 294 8.35 -29.17 5.90
CA GLY A 294 8.10 -27.74 5.66
C GLY A 294 9.18 -27.03 4.84
N VAL A 295 10.12 -27.77 4.23
CA VAL A 295 11.18 -27.23 3.36
C VAL A 295 10.63 -27.05 1.95
N GLU A 296 10.83 -25.86 1.38
CA GLU A 296 10.45 -25.54 0.00
C GLU A 296 11.20 -26.45 -0.98
N ILE A 297 10.45 -27.27 -1.73
CA ILE A 297 10.95 -28.11 -2.82
C ILE A 297 11.17 -27.23 -4.04
N GLU A 298 10.13 -26.50 -4.44
CA GLU A 298 10.16 -25.63 -5.60
C GLU A 298 9.12 -24.51 -5.48
N LYS A 299 9.42 -23.38 -6.12
CA LYS A 299 8.52 -22.23 -6.25
C LYS A 299 8.39 -21.85 -7.72
N PHE A 300 7.15 -21.85 -8.19
CA PHE A 300 6.79 -21.46 -9.54
C PHE A 300 6.26 -20.03 -9.51
N ASN A 301 7.06 -19.08 -10.00
CA ASN A 301 6.69 -17.67 -10.07
C ASN A 301 5.87 -17.37 -11.34
N PHE A 302 5.03 -16.35 -11.27
CA PHE A 302 4.26 -15.83 -12.37
C PHE A 302 4.12 -14.30 -12.28
N PRO A 303 4.54 -13.54 -13.30
CA PRO A 303 5.22 -14.01 -14.50
C PRO A 303 6.60 -14.62 -14.15
N ASP A 304 7.02 -15.63 -14.92
CA ASP A 304 8.41 -16.10 -14.89
C ASP A 304 9.33 -15.14 -15.66
N GLU A 305 10.64 -15.39 -15.68
CA GLU A 305 11.60 -14.46 -16.29
C GLU A 305 11.36 -14.23 -17.80
N GLU A 306 10.95 -15.26 -18.52
CA GLU A 306 10.63 -15.16 -19.95
C GLU A 306 9.34 -14.36 -20.18
N THR A 307 8.29 -14.67 -19.41
CA THR A 307 7.03 -13.95 -19.45
C THR A 307 7.22 -12.49 -19.06
N LEU A 308 8.03 -12.20 -18.05
CA LEU A 308 8.32 -10.85 -17.61
C LEU A 308 8.99 -10.03 -18.73
N LYS A 309 10.00 -10.58 -19.41
CA LYS A 309 10.65 -9.92 -20.57
C LYS A 309 9.65 -9.63 -21.70
N LYS A 310 8.74 -10.57 -21.98
CA LYS A 310 7.66 -10.38 -22.97
C LYS A 310 6.75 -9.23 -22.54
N VAL A 311 6.29 -9.23 -21.29
CA VAL A 311 5.39 -8.21 -20.73
C VAL A 311 6.06 -6.83 -20.72
N GLU A 312 7.31 -6.72 -20.30
CA GLU A 312 8.06 -5.46 -20.30
C GLU A 312 8.12 -4.85 -21.70
N LYS A 313 8.45 -5.67 -22.71
CA LYS A 313 8.45 -5.25 -24.11
C LYS A 313 7.06 -4.78 -24.56
N GLN A 314 6.00 -5.50 -24.20
CA GLN A 314 4.63 -5.13 -24.57
C GLN A 314 4.16 -3.82 -23.89
N CYS A 315 4.54 -3.61 -22.63
CA CYS A 315 4.30 -2.35 -21.91
C CYS A 315 5.07 -1.18 -22.53
N GLU A 316 6.28 -1.40 -23.04
CA GLU A 316 7.03 -0.37 -23.77
C GLU A 316 6.37 -0.03 -25.12
N GLU A 317 5.81 -1.03 -25.80
CA GLU A 317 5.12 -0.87 -27.09
C GLU A 317 3.75 -0.19 -26.96
N ASP A 318 3.01 -0.43 -25.86
CA ASP A 318 1.72 0.21 -25.57
C ASP A 318 1.63 0.67 -24.10
N PRO A 319 2.22 1.82 -23.73
CA PRO A 319 2.29 2.28 -22.34
C PRO A 319 0.93 2.71 -21.77
N GLU A 320 -0.10 2.86 -22.61
CA GLU A 320 -1.47 3.14 -22.16
C GLU A 320 -2.19 1.86 -21.70
N MET A 321 -1.70 0.69 -22.10
CA MET A 321 -2.25 -0.60 -21.70
C MET A 321 -1.94 -0.87 -20.24
N MET A 322 -2.93 -1.34 -19.49
CA MET A 322 -2.68 -1.81 -18.12
C MET A 322 -1.77 -3.06 -18.14
N PRO A 323 -0.64 -3.08 -17.40
CA PRO A 323 0.33 -4.17 -17.48
C PRO A 323 -0.24 -5.57 -17.20
N TYR A 324 -1.24 -5.67 -16.31
CA TYR A 324 -1.83 -6.96 -15.95
C TYR A 324 -2.53 -7.64 -17.13
N PHE A 325 -2.98 -6.90 -18.15
CA PHE A 325 -3.54 -7.49 -19.37
C PHE A 325 -2.51 -8.37 -20.07
N PHE A 326 -1.28 -7.88 -20.23
CA PHE A 326 -0.19 -8.64 -20.84
C PHE A 326 0.22 -9.83 -19.99
N VAL A 327 0.33 -9.64 -18.67
CA VAL A 327 0.69 -10.72 -17.74
C VAL A 327 -0.30 -11.89 -17.85
N GLN A 328 -1.60 -11.61 -17.92
CA GLN A 328 -2.66 -12.62 -17.91
C GLN A 328 -3.12 -13.05 -19.31
N SER A 329 -2.50 -12.49 -20.36
CA SER A 329 -2.93 -12.63 -21.76
C SER A 329 -3.08 -14.09 -22.20
N ASP A 330 -2.01 -14.87 -21.99
CA ASP A 330 -1.93 -16.24 -22.50
C ASP A 330 -2.88 -17.17 -21.72
N ASP A 331 -3.08 -16.89 -20.43
CA ASP A 331 -4.01 -17.64 -19.58
C ASP A 331 -5.47 -17.41 -20.00
N TYR A 332 -5.86 -16.15 -20.24
CA TYR A 332 -7.21 -15.86 -20.73
C TYR A 332 -7.45 -16.38 -22.15
N SER A 333 -6.43 -16.36 -23.00
CA SER A 333 -6.51 -16.97 -24.34
C SER A 333 -6.71 -18.48 -24.25
N THR A 334 -5.95 -19.15 -23.39
CA THR A 334 -6.10 -20.60 -23.13
C THR A 334 -7.49 -20.92 -22.60
N LEU A 335 -7.94 -20.18 -21.60
CA LEU A 335 -9.24 -20.37 -20.97
C LEU A 335 -10.39 -20.20 -21.98
N LYS A 336 -10.36 -19.16 -22.81
CA LYS A 336 -11.36 -18.95 -23.87
C LYS A 336 -11.35 -20.05 -24.92
N ASN A 337 -10.18 -20.50 -25.37
CA ASN A 337 -10.09 -21.59 -26.33
C ASN A 337 -10.73 -22.87 -25.78
N LEU A 338 -10.44 -23.25 -24.53
CA LEU A 338 -11.05 -24.42 -23.90
C LEU A 338 -12.58 -24.33 -23.83
N VAL A 339 -13.12 -23.14 -23.55
CA VAL A 339 -14.58 -22.93 -23.50
C VAL A 339 -15.20 -22.96 -24.90
N VAL A 340 -14.58 -22.32 -25.89
CA VAL A 340 -15.05 -22.34 -27.28
C VAL A 340 -15.01 -23.76 -27.85
N ASP A 341 -13.91 -24.48 -27.62
CA ASP A 341 -13.75 -25.87 -28.07
C ASP A 341 -14.77 -26.79 -27.38
N SER A 342 -15.06 -26.57 -26.10
CA SER A 342 -16.13 -27.26 -25.37
C SER A 342 -17.50 -27.02 -25.98
N ALA A 343 -17.79 -25.79 -26.38
CA ALA A 343 -19.05 -25.44 -27.03
C ALA A 343 -19.18 -26.11 -28.40
N LEU A 344 -18.11 -26.10 -29.21
CA LEU A 344 -18.09 -26.68 -30.55
C LEU A 344 -18.12 -28.22 -30.55
N SER A 345 -17.43 -28.86 -29.60
CA SER A 345 -17.35 -30.32 -29.51
C SER A 345 -18.49 -30.95 -28.70
N GLY A 346 -19.10 -30.18 -27.79
CA GLY A 346 -20.04 -30.68 -26.78
C GLY A 346 -19.37 -31.27 -25.53
N GLU A 347 -18.07 -31.53 -25.56
CA GLU A 347 -17.29 -32.09 -24.45
C GLU A 347 -17.07 -31.05 -23.34
N PRO A 348 -16.92 -31.44 -22.06
CA PRO A 348 -16.63 -30.50 -20.99
C PRO A 348 -15.26 -29.82 -21.15
N ALA A 349 -15.18 -28.52 -20.85
CA ALA A 349 -13.91 -27.80 -20.80
C ALA A 349 -13.09 -28.25 -19.57
N GLN A 350 -12.15 -29.18 -19.77
CA GLN A 350 -11.35 -29.72 -18.67
C GLN A 350 -10.56 -28.62 -17.95
N SER A 351 -10.49 -28.72 -16.62
CA SER A 351 -9.81 -27.77 -15.73
C SER A 351 -10.40 -26.35 -15.69
N VAL A 352 -11.45 -26.05 -16.47
CA VAL A 352 -12.16 -24.78 -16.39
C VAL A 352 -13.19 -24.84 -15.27
N ALA A 353 -13.20 -23.82 -14.42
CA ALA A 353 -14.17 -23.74 -13.32
C ALA A 353 -15.60 -23.54 -13.84
N THR A 354 -16.55 -24.29 -13.27
CA THR A 354 -17.98 -24.15 -13.53
C THR A 354 -18.63 -23.20 -12.52
N ILE A 355 -19.90 -22.83 -12.75
CA ILE A 355 -20.65 -21.99 -11.80
C ILE A 355 -20.78 -22.60 -10.41
N GLN A 356 -20.80 -23.93 -10.29
CA GLN A 356 -20.82 -24.63 -9.00
C GLN A 356 -19.50 -24.41 -8.25
N ILE A 357 -18.36 -24.47 -8.95
CA ILE A 357 -17.05 -24.14 -8.34
C ILE A 357 -17.03 -22.69 -7.88
N ALA A 358 -17.62 -21.79 -8.66
CA ALA A 358 -17.74 -20.36 -8.34
C ALA A 358 -18.58 -20.11 -7.09
N ILE A 359 -19.72 -20.80 -6.96
CA ILE A 359 -20.59 -20.74 -5.79
C ILE A 359 -19.82 -21.16 -4.53
N GLU A 360 -19.12 -22.28 -4.58
CA GLU A 360 -18.33 -22.75 -3.43
C GLU A 360 -17.16 -21.81 -3.12
N ALA A 361 -16.48 -21.27 -4.13
CA ALA A 361 -15.40 -20.30 -3.93
C ALA A 361 -15.92 -19.01 -3.29
N LEU A 362 -17.11 -18.54 -3.69
CA LEU A 362 -17.74 -17.35 -3.12
C LEU A 362 -18.23 -17.58 -1.68
N LYS A 363 -18.78 -18.76 -1.38
CA LYS A 363 -19.09 -19.19 0.00
C LYS A 363 -17.84 -19.19 0.88
N LEU A 364 -16.72 -19.73 0.39
CA LEU A 364 -15.44 -19.69 1.09
C LEU A 364 -14.95 -18.26 1.31
N ALA A 365 -15.12 -17.37 0.31
CA ALA A 365 -14.73 -15.98 0.44
C ALA A 365 -15.51 -15.27 1.57
N GLU A 366 -16.82 -15.50 1.65
CA GLU A 366 -17.67 -14.95 2.74
C GLU A 366 -17.28 -15.56 4.09
N TYR A 367 -17.21 -16.89 4.19
CA TYR A 367 -16.87 -17.60 5.41
C TYR A 367 -15.48 -17.23 5.96
N PHE A 368 -14.44 -17.23 5.12
CA PHE A 368 -13.08 -16.89 5.55
C PHE A 368 -12.92 -15.41 5.89
N THR A 369 -13.69 -14.52 5.27
CA THR A 369 -13.70 -13.09 5.65
C THR A 369 -14.24 -12.92 7.07
N GLU A 370 -15.36 -13.58 7.39
CA GLU A 370 -15.96 -13.54 8.71
C GLU A 370 -15.06 -14.18 9.77
N GLU A 371 -14.52 -15.37 9.49
CA GLU A 371 -13.62 -16.08 10.41
C GLU A 371 -12.33 -15.30 10.67
N ALA A 372 -11.72 -14.73 9.64
CA ALA A 372 -10.54 -13.88 9.82
C ALA A 372 -10.86 -12.64 10.66
N GLY A 373 -12.01 -12.01 10.42
CA GLY A 373 -12.51 -10.90 11.24
C GLY A 373 -12.64 -11.28 12.71
N ARG A 374 -13.30 -12.41 13.00
CA ARG A 374 -13.50 -12.94 14.35
C ARG A 374 -12.17 -13.17 15.09
N VAL A 375 -11.17 -13.74 14.41
CA VAL A 375 -9.85 -13.99 14.99
C VAL A 375 -9.13 -12.67 15.30
N LEU A 376 -9.15 -11.71 14.37
CA LEU A 376 -8.49 -10.41 14.57
C LEU A 376 -9.17 -9.58 15.67
N ASP A 377 -10.50 -9.59 15.74
CA ASP A 377 -11.26 -8.87 16.77
C ASP A 377 -10.98 -9.45 18.17
N ALA A 378 -10.83 -10.77 18.28
CA ALA A 378 -10.44 -11.42 19.54
C ALA A 378 -9.04 -10.97 20.00
N ILE A 379 -8.06 -10.93 19.09
CA ILE A 379 -6.70 -10.44 19.38
C ILE A 379 -6.73 -8.98 19.81
N ALA A 380 -7.41 -8.12 19.05
CA ALA A 380 -7.51 -6.69 19.38
C ALA A 380 -8.15 -6.46 20.75
N LYS A 381 -9.14 -7.28 21.12
CA LYS A 381 -9.77 -7.25 22.44
C LYS A 381 -8.78 -7.65 23.54
N GLU A 382 -8.04 -8.75 23.37
CA GLU A 382 -7.02 -9.20 24.34
C GLU A 382 -5.91 -8.16 24.52
N GLU A 383 -5.44 -7.54 23.43
CA GLU A 383 -4.44 -6.47 23.48
C GLU A 383 -4.95 -5.24 24.22
N LYS A 384 -6.21 -4.85 23.99
CA LYS A 384 -6.85 -3.74 24.69
C LYS A 384 -6.98 -4.01 26.19
N GLU A 385 -7.44 -5.20 26.58
CA GLU A 385 -7.56 -5.60 27.98
C GLU A 385 -6.18 -5.64 28.67
N LYS A 386 -5.15 -6.14 27.97
CA LYS A 386 -3.77 -6.13 28.46
C LYS A 386 -3.23 -4.70 28.62
N ALA A 387 -3.48 -3.81 27.66
CA ALA A 387 -3.06 -2.41 27.73
C ALA A 387 -3.76 -1.67 28.89
N GLU A 388 -5.05 -1.91 29.10
CA GLU A 388 -5.80 -1.35 30.23
C GLU A 388 -5.26 -1.85 31.57
N LYS A 389 -4.99 -3.16 31.70
CA LYS A 389 -4.38 -3.74 32.90
C LYS A 389 -2.99 -3.15 33.18
N ASN A 390 -2.17 -2.96 32.15
CA ASN A 390 -0.85 -2.35 32.30
C ASN A 390 -0.96 -0.88 32.75
N ARG A 391 -1.92 -0.13 32.20
CA ARG A 391 -2.19 1.26 32.60
C ARG A 391 -2.68 1.36 34.04
N LEU A 392 -3.55 0.45 34.48
CA LEU A 392 -3.99 0.40 35.88
C LEU A 392 -2.81 0.10 36.82
N ALA A 393 -1.94 -0.84 36.46
CA ALA A 393 -0.74 -1.15 37.24
C ALA A 393 0.23 0.05 37.31
N GLU A 394 0.37 0.82 36.22
CA GLU A 394 1.16 2.05 36.19
C GLU A 394 0.57 3.13 37.12
N ILE A 395 -0.75 3.34 37.09
CA ILE A 395 -1.44 4.28 37.99
C ILE A 395 -1.27 3.85 39.46
N GLU A 396 -1.41 2.56 39.78
CA GLU A 396 -1.20 2.05 41.14
C GLU A 396 0.25 2.26 41.61
N ALA A 397 1.23 2.05 40.72
CA ALA A 397 2.64 2.28 41.02
C ALA A 397 2.94 3.78 41.25
N GLU A 398 2.36 4.67 40.44
CA GLU A 398 2.47 6.13 40.63
C GLU A 398 1.85 6.58 41.96
N GLN A 399 0.66 6.06 42.31
CA GLN A 399 0.00 6.36 43.59
C GLN A 399 0.85 5.90 44.77
N LYS A 400 1.35 4.66 44.73
CA LYS A 400 2.23 4.14 45.79
C LYS A 400 3.52 4.95 45.93
N ALA A 401 4.15 5.33 44.82
CA ALA A 401 5.34 6.17 44.85
C ALA A 401 5.05 7.56 45.46
N LYS A 402 3.88 8.12 45.17
CA LYS A 402 3.42 9.38 45.78
C LYS A 402 3.18 9.24 47.29
N GLU A 403 2.54 8.16 47.73
CA GLU A 403 2.34 7.86 49.15
C GLU A 403 3.67 7.67 49.89
N GLU A 404 4.62 6.94 49.31
CA GLU A 404 5.97 6.77 49.87
C GLU A 404 6.73 8.10 49.94
N ALA A 405 6.62 8.96 48.92
CA ALA A 405 7.22 10.29 48.93
C ALA A 405 6.59 11.21 49.98
N GLU A 406 5.26 11.18 50.15
CA GLU A 406 4.56 11.92 51.19
C GLU A 406 4.90 11.41 52.59
N ALA A 407 5.03 10.09 52.77
CA ALA A 407 5.47 9.49 54.03
C ALA A 407 6.89 9.92 54.38
N LYS A 408 7.82 9.87 53.42
CA LYS A 408 9.20 10.34 53.61
C LYS A 408 9.26 11.82 53.93
N LYS A 409 8.45 12.65 53.26
CA LYS A 409 8.34 14.09 53.56
C LYS A 409 7.85 14.33 54.99
N LYS A 410 6.84 13.57 55.46
CA LYS A 410 6.38 13.63 56.86
C LYS A 410 7.47 13.21 57.85
N GLU A 411 8.22 12.15 57.56
CA GLU A 411 9.35 11.74 58.41
C GLU A 411 10.45 12.82 58.48
N GLU A 412 10.76 13.46 57.35
CA GLU A 412 11.72 14.58 57.28
C GLU A 412 11.21 15.80 58.07
N GLU A 413 9.93 16.14 57.95
CA GLU A 413 9.29 17.22 58.73
C GLU A 413 9.29 16.92 60.24
N GLU A 414 8.98 15.68 60.65
CA GLU A 414 9.01 15.27 62.06
C GLU A 414 10.44 15.25 62.63
N ALA A 415 11.42 14.81 61.84
CA ALA A 415 12.83 14.85 62.20
C ALA A 415 13.34 16.30 62.34
N ALA A 416 12.91 17.20 61.44
CA ALA A 416 13.20 18.63 61.53
C ALA A 416 12.58 19.26 62.79
N HIS A 417 11.34 18.90 63.13
CA HIS A 417 10.68 19.37 64.36
C HIS A 417 11.43 18.89 65.61
N LYS A 418 11.79 17.60 65.69
CA LYS A 418 12.59 17.07 66.82
C LYS A 418 13.96 17.72 66.91
N LYS A 419 14.60 18.04 65.78
CA LYS A 419 15.87 18.77 65.76
C LYS A 419 15.68 20.19 66.30
N HIS A 420 14.64 20.89 65.85
CA HIS A 420 14.30 22.23 66.33
C HIS A 420 14.01 22.22 67.85
N ASP A 421 13.25 21.24 68.36
CA ASP A 421 12.97 21.11 69.80
C ASP A 421 14.23 20.84 70.62
N LYS A 422 15.16 20.02 70.09
CA LYS A 422 16.45 19.74 70.72
C LYS A 422 17.37 20.96 70.72
N GLU A 423 17.34 21.74 69.64
CA GLU A 423 18.11 22.97 69.48
C GLU A 423 17.54 24.09 70.37
N ALA A 424 16.22 24.21 70.48
CA ALA A 424 15.54 25.09 71.44
C ALA A 424 15.85 24.71 72.89
N ALA A 425 15.86 23.41 73.22
CA ALA A 425 16.26 22.94 74.56
C ALA A 425 17.74 23.22 74.85
N LYS A 426 18.61 23.13 73.84
CA LYS A 426 20.03 23.47 73.96
C LYS A 426 20.23 24.98 74.17
N VAL A 427 19.53 25.82 73.41
CA VAL A 427 19.54 27.28 73.59
C VAL A 427 19.07 27.64 74.99
N LYS A 428 17.97 27.04 75.48
CA LYS A 428 17.48 27.25 76.84
C LYS A 428 18.50 26.82 77.91
N ALA A 429 19.19 25.69 77.71
CA ALA A 429 20.24 25.24 78.62
C ALA A 429 21.50 26.14 78.57
N GLU A 430 21.84 26.68 77.40
CA GLU A 430 22.91 27.66 77.23
C GLU A 430 22.52 29.00 77.88
N GLU A 431 21.26 29.45 77.77
CA GLU A 431 20.75 30.62 78.49
C GLU A 431 20.78 30.42 80.01
N GLU A 432 20.35 29.27 80.53
CA GLU A 432 20.44 28.94 81.97
C GLU A 432 21.90 28.85 82.46
N LEU A 433 22.80 28.33 81.63
CA LEU A 433 24.24 28.28 81.91
C LEU A 433 24.86 29.68 81.88
N GLU A 434 24.51 30.51 80.90
CA GLU A 434 24.93 31.91 80.77
C GLU A 434 24.43 32.73 81.96
N GLU A 435 23.18 32.53 82.40
CA GLU A 435 22.62 33.15 83.60
C GLU A 435 23.35 32.70 84.87
N ALA A 436 23.69 31.41 84.99
CA ALA A 436 24.54 30.90 86.07
C ALA A 436 25.97 31.46 86.01
N ARG A 437 26.50 31.66 84.79
CA ARG A 437 27.81 32.27 84.55
C ARG A 437 27.81 33.75 84.95
N LEU A 438 26.76 34.49 84.60
CA LEU A 438 26.51 35.86 85.01
C LEU A 438 26.35 35.97 86.53
N GLN A 439 25.65 35.05 87.18
CA GLN A 439 25.58 35.01 88.65
C GLN A 439 26.94 34.71 89.31
N MET A 440 27.75 33.82 88.71
CA MET A 440 29.13 33.58 89.14
C MET A 440 30.04 34.77 88.86
N GLU A 441 29.87 35.47 87.74
CA GLU A 441 30.67 36.61 87.32
C GLU A 441 30.31 37.85 88.12
N VAL A 442 29.05 38.03 88.53
CA VAL A 442 28.64 39.01 89.55
C VAL A 442 29.32 38.69 90.87
N LYS A 443 29.30 37.43 91.36
CA LYS A 443 30.06 37.01 92.55
C LYS A 443 31.57 37.23 92.42
N LYS A 444 32.13 37.03 91.23
CA LYS A 444 33.55 37.22 90.92
C LYS A 444 33.91 38.71 90.82
N LYS A 445 33.03 39.56 90.26
CA LYS A 445 33.18 41.03 90.20
C LYS A 445 33.00 41.69 91.57
N THR A 446 32.17 41.14 92.46
CA THR A 446 32.14 41.57 93.87
C THR A 446 33.44 41.20 94.60
N ARG A 447 34.16 40.16 94.15
CA ARG A 447 35.45 39.72 94.70
C ARG A 447 36.67 40.39 94.04
N LEU A 448 36.56 40.82 92.78
CA LEU A 448 37.59 41.53 92.00
C LEU A 448 37.53 43.06 92.18
N ARG A 449 36.38 43.66 92.52
CA ARG A 449 36.30 45.06 92.99
C ARG A 449 37.06 45.33 94.31
N ALA A 450 37.45 44.29 95.04
CA ALA A 450 38.34 44.38 96.20
C ALA A 450 39.84 44.30 95.83
N ILE A 451 40.17 44.04 94.56
CA ILE A 451 41.55 43.83 94.06
C ILE A 451 41.89 44.85 92.95
N GLU A 452 40.92 45.31 92.17
CA GLU A 452 41.09 46.27 91.07
C GLU A 452 41.27 47.74 91.52
N GLU A 453 41.11 48.05 92.81
CA GLU A 453 41.56 49.33 93.41
C GLU A 453 43.10 49.43 93.50
N ALA A 454 43.85 48.34 93.24
CA ALA A 454 45.31 48.30 93.28
C ALA A 454 46.01 48.40 91.91
N GLU A 455 45.29 48.30 90.77
CA GLU A 455 45.94 48.22 89.44
C GLU A 455 45.38 49.22 88.40
N ALA A 456 44.98 50.40 88.90
CA ALA A 456 44.58 51.58 88.11
C ALA A 456 45.74 52.28 87.36
N VAL A 457 46.78 51.57 86.88
CA VAL A 457 47.96 52.21 86.25
C VAL A 457 48.34 51.64 84.87
N ALA A 458 47.74 50.56 84.38
CA ALA A 458 48.17 49.92 83.11
C ALA A 458 47.16 49.95 81.95
N ALA A 459 46.19 50.89 81.93
CA ALA A 459 45.19 51.00 80.87
C ALA A 459 45.06 52.43 80.30
N LYS A 460 46.18 53.07 79.98
CA LYS A 460 46.24 54.28 79.14
C LYS A 460 47.16 54.09 77.94
N LYS A 461 46.93 53.03 77.17
CA LYS A 461 47.45 52.88 75.79
C LYS A 461 46.58 51.97 74.94
N LYS A 462 45.28 52.25 74.88
CA LYS A 462 44.40 51.75 73.81
C LYS A 462 43.12 52.60 73.71
N ALA A 463 43.29 53.92 73.77
CA ALA A 463 42.23 54.91 73.59
C ALA A 463 42.50 55.72 72.32
N GLU A 464 42.78 55.02 71.22
CA GLU A 464 42.98 55.65 69.90
C GLU A 464 42.53 54.77 68.72
N GLU A 465 41.61 53.83 68.94
CA GLU A 465 41.00 53.02 67.86
C GLU A 465 39.46 52.90 67.98
N GLU A 466 38.79 53.78 68.73
CA GLU A 466 37.33 53.94 68.71
C GLU A 466 36.94 55.29 68.10
N ALA A 467 37.32 55.48 66.84
CA ALA A 467 36.81 56.58 66.01
C ALA A 467 36.33 56.10 64.63
N THR A 468 35.83 54.86 64.53
CA THR A 468 35.25 54.35 63.28
C THR A 468 34.12 53.33 63.51
N ALA A 469 33.28 53.59 64.52
CA ALA A 469 32.11 52.76 64.84
C ALA A 469 30.77 53.44 64.47
N ALA A 470 30.70 54.16 63.34
CA ALA A 470 29.44 54.78 62.90
C ALA A 470 29.22 54.75 61.38
N LYS A 471 29.84 53.82 60.63
CA LYS A 471 29.64 53.75 59.18
C LYS A 471 29.69 52.35 58.55
N LYS A 472 29.45 51.29 59.31
CA LYS A 472 29.52 49.90 58.81
C LYS A 472 28.33 49.01 59.21
N ILE A 473 27.19 49.59 59.59
CA ILE A 473 25.95 48.82 59.86
C ILE A 473 24.88 49.10 58.80
N GLU A 474 25.01 50.17 58.00
CA GLU A 474 24.07 50.49 56.93
C GLU A 474 24.47 49.90 55.56
N GLU A 475 25.72 49.48 55.37
CA GLU A 475 26.21 48.91 54.08
C GLU A 475 26.08 47.38 53.97
N GLU A 476 26.02 46.63 55.08
CA GLU A 476 25.88 45.16 55.04
C GLU A 476 24.41 44.70 54.91
N ALA A 477 23.43 45.56 55.22
CA ALA A 477 22.01 45.29 54.97
C ALA A 477 21.61 45.44 53.50
N ALA A 478 22.35 46.25 52.72
CA ALA A 478 22.11 46.42 51.28
C ALA A 478 22.72 45.28 50.44
N ALA A 479 23.85 44.70 50.87
CA ALA A 479 24.53 43.63 50.15
C ALA A 479 23.82 42.26 50.25
N ALA A 480 23.11 41.98 51.35
CA ALA A 480 22.35 40.74 51.52
C ALA A 480 21.07 40.71 50.66
N ALA A 481 20.46 41.87 50.40
CA ALA A 481 19.30 41.99 49.52
C ALA A 481 19.68 41.87 48.02
N GLN A 482 20.86 42.37 47.64
CA GLN A 482 21.35 42.29 46.26
C GLN A 482 21.80 40.86 45.89
N LYS A 483 22.46 40.13 46.80
CA LYS A 483 22.91 38.75 46.55
C LYS A 483 21.74 37.77 46.37
N LYS A 484 20.64 37.94 47.12
CA LYS A 484 19.43 37.12 46.97
C LYS A 484 18.69 37.37 45.64
N ALA A 485 18.63 38.63 45.21
CA ALA A 485 18.06 39.00 43.91
C ALA A 485 18.92 38.53 42.73
N GLU A 486 20.24 38.48 42.89
CA GLU A 486 21.18 38.01 41.86
C GLU A 486 21.18 36.47 41.75
N GLU A 487 21.06 35.74 42.85
CA GLU A 487 20.91 34.28 42.84
C GLU A 487 19.56 33.84 42.22
N GLU A 488 18.47 34.57 42.48
CA GLU A 488 17.16 34.32 41.86
C GLU A 488 17.14 34.69 40.35
N ALA A 489 17.88 35.74 39.94
CA ALA A 489 18.04 36.10 38.53
C ALA A 489 18.93 35.13 37.75
N ILE A 490 19.99 34.59 38.38
CA ILE A 490 20.85 33.55 37.77
C ILE A 490 20.08 32.24 37.61
N ALA A 491 19.28 31.82 38.60
CA ALA A 491 18.43 30.63 38.48
C ALA A 491 17.34 30.76 37.39
N ALA A 492 16.74 31.96 37.25
CA ALA A 492 15.77 32.22 36.18
C ALA A 492 16.43 32.25 34.79
N LYS A 493 17.66 32.76 34.67
CA LYS A 493 18.42 32.78 33.42
C LYS A 493 18.91 31.38 33.03
N GLN A 494 19.37 30.57 33.98
CA GLN A 494 19.78 29.19 33.75
C GLN A 494 18.62 28.35 33.22
N LYS A 495 17.42 28.51 33.80
CA LYS A 495 16.20 27.82 33.34
C LYS A 495 15.79 28.24 31.92
N ALA A 496 15.92 29.52 31.57
CA ALA A 496 15.64 30.02 30.24
C ALA A 496 16.69 29.58 29.20
N ASP A 497 17.97 29.52 29.59
CA ASP A 497 19.06 29.04 28.74
C ASP A 497 18.97 27.51 28.53
N ASP A 498 18.51 26.75 29.52
CA ASP A 498 18.26 25.30 29.42
C ASP A 498 17.05 24.98 28.52
N GLU A 499 15.94 25.74 28.62
CA GLU A 499 14.80 25.62 27.69
C GLU A 499 15.17 26.03 26.25
N ALA A 500 16.00 27.07 26.09
CA ALA A 500 16.55 27.46 24.79
C ALA A 500 17.51 26.41 24.22
N ALA A 501 18.33 25.76 25.06
CA ALA A 501 19.23 24.69 24.66
C ALA A 501 18.48 23.40 24.27
N VAL A 502 17.41 23.04 24.97
CA VAL A 502 16.52 21.92 24.58
C VAL A 502 15.83 22.22 23.26
N THR A 503 15.34 23.45 23.06
CA THR A 503 14.70 23.88 21.81
C THR A 503 15.70 23.93 20.64
N ALA A 504 16.91 24.43 20.86
CA ALA A 504 17.98 24.46 19.86
C ALA A 504 18.52 23.06 19.51
N THR A 505 18.52 22.13 20.48
CA THR A 505 18.92 20.73 20.27
C THR A 505 17.86 19.97 19.47
N ARG A 506 16.57 20.20 19.75
CA ARG A 506 15.45 19.68 18.95
C ARG A 506 15.48 20.21 17.51
N PHE A 507 15.71 21.51 17.33
CA PHE A 507 15.86 22.10 16.00
C PHE A 507 17.11 21.59 15.25
N ARG A 508 18.20 21.28 15.96
CA ARG A 508 19.40 20.66 15.36
C ARG A 508 19.16 19.22 14.93
N LEU A 509 18.42 18.45 15.72
CA LEU A 509 18.08 17.05 15.41
C LEU A 509 17.09 16.99 14.23
N ASP A 510 16.06 17.83 14.23
CA ASP A 510 15.09 17.93 13.13
C ASP A 510 15.77 18.40 11.84
N ARG A 511 16.69 19.37 11.92
CA ARG A 511 17.48 19.81 10.77
C ARG A 511 18.48 18.74 10.29
N LYS A 512 19.11 17.98 11.20
CA LYS A 512 19.99 16.86 10.80
C LYS A 512 19.21 15.75 10.13
N TRP A 513 18.03 15.42 10.67
CA TRP A 513 17.14 14.42 10.08
C TRP A 513 16.65 14.87 8.70
N PHE A 514 16.20 16.12 8.57
CA PHE A 514 15.80 16.69 7.29
C PHE A 514 16.95 16.71 6.27
N LEU A 515 18.15 17.16 6.66
CA LEU A 515 19.32 17.14 5.78
C LEU A 515 19.75 15.71 5.40
N SER A 516 19.56 14.72 6.28
CA SER A 516 19.84 13.32 5.95
C SER A 516 18.84 12.73 4.95
N GLN A 517 17.57 13.17 4.98
CA GLN A 517 16.57 12.79 3.99
C GLN A 517 16.91 13.40 2.63
N VAL A 518 17.22 14.69 2.58
CA VAL A 518 17.62 15.38 1.35
C VAL A 518 18.89 14.75 0.75
N GLN A 519 19.88 14.42 1.58
CA GLN A 519 21.10 13.77 1.10
C GLN A 519 20.85 12.33 0.61
N ALA A 520 19.96 11.57 1.26
CA ALA A 520 19.55 10.25 0.80
C ALA A 520 18.81 10.31 -0.55
N GLU A 521 17.98 11.34 -0.76
CA GLU A 521 17.30 11.58 -2.04
C GLU A 521 18.29 11.98 -3.16
N GLU A 522 19.27 12.85 -2.87
CA GLU A 522 20.33 13.19 -3.83
C GLU A 522 21.23 11.98 -4.18
N GLU A 523 21.56 11.15 -3.20
CA GLU A 523 22.33 9.92 -3.42
C GLU A 523 21.53 8.89 -4.23
N ALA A 524 20.22 8.75 -3.97
CA ALA A 524 19.32 7.91 -4.75
C ALA A 524 19.15 8.40 -6.19
N ALA A 525 19.01 9.73 -6.39
CA ALA A 525 18.94 10.34 -7.72
C ALA A 525 20.25 10.14 -8.50
N THR A 526 21.40 10.31 -7.85
CA THR A 526 22.72 10.08 -8.45
C THR A 526 22.96 8.61 -8.78
N ALA A 527 22.49 7.69 -7.92
CA ALA A 527 22.57 6.25 -8.17
C ALA A 527 21.71 5.85 -9.38
N LYS A 528 20.49 6.39 -9.47
CA LYS A 528 19.60 6.19 -10.62
C LYS A 528 20.21 6.70 -11.92
N GLN A 529 20.77 7.92 -11.92
CA GLN A 529 21.46 8.47 -13.08
C GLN A 529 22.64 7.59 -13.55
N LYS A 530 23.43 7.02 -12.63
CA LYS A 530 24.54 6.11 -13.00
C LYS A 530 24.06 4.78 -13.57
N VAL A 531 22.91 4.28 -13.13
CA VAL A 531 22.29 3.07 -13.69
C VAL A 531 21.80 3.36 -15.11
N ASP A 532 21.15 4.51 -15.32
CA ASP A 532 20.65 4.93 -16.63
C ASP A 532 21.79 5.18 -17.63
N GLU A 533 22.90 5.80 -17.20
CA GLU A 533 24.10 5.98 -18.02
C GLU A 533 24.77 4.65 -18.38
N LYS A 534 24.82 3.68 -17.46
CA LYS A 534 25.31 2.32 -17.75
C LYS A 534 24.41 1.58 -18.72
N ALA A 535 23.09 1.69 -18.57
CA ALA A 535 22.13 1.09 -19.47
C ALA A 535 22.25 1.67 -20.89
N ALA A 536 22.39 3.00 -21.00
CA ALA A 536 22.61 3.67 -22.28
C ALA A 536 23.95 3.26 -22.94
N ALA A 537 25.03 3.14 -22.15
CA ALA A 537 26.32 2.67 -22.66
C ALA A 537 26.29 1.20 -23.12
N ALA A 538 25.57 0.34 -22.40
CA ALA A 538 25.38 -1.06 -22.80
C ALA A 538 24.58 -1.17 -24.10
N LYS A 539 23.49 -0.40 -24.24
CA LYS A 539 22.69 -0.33 -25.47
C LYS A 539 23.52 0.10 -26.67
N LYS A 540 24.33 1.16 -26.52
CA LYS A 540 25.21 1.63 -27.60
C LYS A 540 26.21 0.56 -28.05
N LYS A 541 26.75 -0.25 -27.13
CA LYS A 541 27.68 -1.33 -27.46
C LYS A 541 27.01 -2.47 -28.24
N VAL A 542 25.78 -2.81 -27.89
CA VAL A 542 24.97 -3.80 -28.62
C VAL A 542 24.66 -3.31 -30.03
N ASP A 543 24.30 -2.03 -30.19
CA ASP A 543 24.02 -1.43 -31.50
C ASP A 543 25.28 -1.37 -32.40
N GLU A 544 26.46 -1.07 -31.83
CA GLU A 544 27.73 -1.09 -32.56
C GLU A 544 28.15 -2.51 -32.98
N GLU A 545 27.92 -3.53 -32.14
CA GLU A 545 28.16 -4.94 -32.48
C GLU A 545 27.19 -5.45 -33.57
N ALA A 546 25.92 -5.05 -33.50
CA ALA A 546 24.91 -5.37 -34.53
C ALA A 546 25.24 -4.70 -35.88
N ALA A 547 25.71 -3.45 -35.87
CA ALA A 547 26.16 -2.75 -37.08
C ALA A 547 27.42 -3.42 -37.69
N SER A 548 28.35 -3.89 -36.86
CA SER A 548 29.55 -4.63 -37.29
C SER A 548 29.21 -5.99 -37.91
N ALA A 549 28.26 -6.73 -37.31
CA ALA A 549 27.78 -8.01 -37.83
C ALA A 549 27.08 -7.83 -39.20
N THR A 550 26.27 -6.77 -39.35
CA THR A 550 25.57 -6.46 -40.60
C THR A 550 26.55 -6.10 -41.73
N ARG A 551 27.66 -5.43 -41.41
CA ARG A 551 28.71 -5.07 -42.39
C ARG A 551 29.50 -6.28 -42.90
N LYS A 552 29.59 -7.35 -42.11
CA LYS A 552 30.25 -8.61 -42.49
C LYS A 552 29.41 -9.51 -43.39
N VAL A 553 28.08 -9.34 -43.38
CA VAL A 553 27.15 -10.15 -44.18
C VAL A 553 26.91 -9.55 -45.58
N LEU A 554 27.09 -8.23 -45.75
CA LEU A 554 26.78 -7.52 -47.00
C LEU A 554 27.91 -7.43 -48.03
N PHE A 555 29.15 -7.84 -47.70
CA PHE A 555 30.25 -7.87 -48.68
C PHE A 555 31.14 -9.13 -48.51
N PRO A 556 30.72 -10.29 -49.05
CA PRO A 556 31.64 -11.37 -49.31
C PRO A 556 32.53 -10.98 -50.50
N THR A 557 33.83 -11.03 -50.29
CA THR A 557 34.86 -10.94 -51.32
C THR A 557 34.72 -12.07 -52.34
N ALA A 558 34.53 -11.72 -53.62
CA ALA A 558 34.80 -12.55 -54.80
C ALA A 558 35.08 -11.56 -55.95
N GLU A 559 36.28 -11.51 -56.55
CA GLU A 559 36.79 -12.41 -57.59
C GLU A 559 35.77 -12.70 -58.70
N SER A 560 35.89 -12.01 -59.85
CA SER A 560 36.07 -12.65 -61.18
C SER A 560 36.03 -11.65 -62.35
N GLU A 561 36.98 -11.87 -63.26
CA GLU A 561 37.00 -11.73 -64.72
C GLU A 561 35.89 -11.00 -65.54
N LYS A 562 36.40 -10.17 -66.48
CA LYS A 562 36.04 -9.90 -67.89
C LYS A 562 34.68 -10.38 -68.44
N VAL A 563 33.96 -9.47 -69.13
CA VAL A 563 33.52 -9.53 -70.55
C VAL A 563 32.77 -8.22 -70.94
N GLU A 564 33.04 -7.70 -72.14
CA GLU A 564 32.43 -6.51 -72.80
C GLU A 564 31.23 -6.90 -73.75
N PRO A 565 30.65 -6.04 -74.65
CA PRO A 565 29.64 -5.02 -74.35
C PRO A 565 28.43 -4.92 -75.37
N SER A 566 27.50 -3.98 -75.07
CA SER A 566 26.63 -3.18 -75.99
C SER A 566 25.19 -3.69 -76.34
N PRO A 567 24.26 -2.86 -76.88
CA PRO A 567 23.86 -1.49 -76.47
C PRO A 567 22.33 -1.18 -76.62
N SER A 568 21.95 0.07 -76.27
CA SER A 568 20.72 0.82 -76.64
C SER A 568 19.46 0.55 -75.78
N SER A 569 18.62 1.52 -75.37
CA SER A 569 18.38 2.89 -75.84
C SER A 569 17.74 3.79 -74.75
N THR A 570 18.11 5.07 -74.84
CA THR A 570 17.65 6.38 -74.30
C THR A 570 16.12 6.65 -74.16
N PRO A 571 15.65 7.84 -73.66
CA PRO A 571 16.16 8.80 -72.65
C PRO A 571 15.10 9.39 -71.66
N ALA A 572 15.59 10.04 -70.58
CA ALA A 572 15.21 11.30 -69.86
C ALA A 572 13.78 11.94 -69.97
N PRO A 573 13.33 12.89 -69.09
CA PRO A 573 14.09 13.72 -68.12
C PRO A 573 13.45 13.85 -66.69
N ALA A 574 14.27 13.92 -65.64
CA ALA A 574 14.68 15.12 -64.89
C ALA A 574 13.55 15.99 -64.31
N LEU A 575 13.34 15.90 -62.99
CA LEU A 575 12.79 16.97 -62.17
C LEU A 575 13.55 17.05 -60.84
N ALA A 576 13.92 18.29 -60.53
CA ALA A 576 14.86 18.70 -59.49
C ALA A 576 14.29 18.53 -58.07
N SER A 577 15.12 18.03 -57.17
CA SER A 577 14.96 18.22 -55.72
C SER A 577 16.09 19.13 -55.25
N THR A 578 15.81 20.42 -55.17
CA THR A 578 16.62 21.39 -54.42
C THR A 578 16.19 21.36 -52.96
N THR A 579 17.01 20.72 -52.12
CA THR A 579 17.04 21.00 -50.68
C THR A 579 18.37 21.67 -50.41
N THR A 580 18.35 22.96 -50.05
CA THR A 580 19.54 23.67 -49.57
C THR A 580 19.15 24.54 -48.39
N PHE A 581 19.57 24.08 -47.22
CA PHE A 581 20.31 24.82 -46.20
C PHE A 581 20.04 26.33 -46.04
N ALA A 582 19.56 26.72 -44.85
CA ALA A 582 20.02 27.94 -44.18
C ALA A 582 19.94 27.79 -42.65
N MET A 583 21.07 27.42 -42.05
CA MET A 583 21.41 27.75 -40.66
C MET A 583 21.52 29.27 -40.49
N LYS A 584 20.95 29.83 -39.40
CA LYS A 584 21.50 31.00 -38.68
C LYS A 584 20.83 31.20 -37.30
N GLN A 585 21.42 30.57 -36.29
CA GLN A 585 21.98 31.16 -35.07
C GLN A 585 21.48 32.53 -34.54
N ARG A 586 20.95 32.53 -33.30
CA ARG A 586 21.23 33.40 -32.11
C ARG A 586 20.08 33.18 -31.10
N ALA A 587 20.31 32.67 -29.88
CA ALA A 587 20.82 33.34 -28.65
C ALA A 587 19.82 34.37 -28.05
N PHE A 588 19.69 34.36 -26.71
CA PHE A 588 18.72 35.05 -25.80
C PHE A 588 17.43 34.23 -25.55
N ASP A 589 16.95 33.96 -24.33
CA ASP A 589 17.32 34.43 -22.98
C ASP A 589 16.88 33.42 -21.89
N PHE A 590 17.70 33.37 -20.84
CA PHE A 590 17.52 32.62 -19.60
C PHE A 590 17.19 33.63 -18.49
N ALA A 591 15.91 33.78 -18.14
CA ALA A 591 15.47 34.46 -16.93
C ALA A 591 13.98 34.24 -16.70
N ASN A 592 13.63 33.48 -15.66
CA ASN A 592 12.47 33.69 -14.76
C ASN A 592 12.14 32.41 -13.98
N PHE A 593 12.93 32.06 -12.96
CA PHE A 593 12.39 31.33 -11.81
C PHE A 593 13.29 31.38 -10.56
N VAL A 594 13.83 32.55 -10.20
CA VAL A 594 14.30 32.80 -8.82
C VAL A 594 14.13 34.29 -8.52
N GLY A 595 13.26 34.64 -7.57
CA GLY A 595 13.12 36.03 -7.12
C GLY A 595 11.86 36.27 -6.29
N GLY A 596 11.92 35.95 -5.00
CA GLY A 596 10.88 36.27 -4.03
C GLY A 596 11.32 35.98 -2.60
N ALA A 597 12.29 36.74 -2.11
CA ALA A 597 12.86 36.65 -0.77
C ALA A 597 12.05 37.47 0.25
N VAL A 598 11.83 36.87 1.43
CA VAL A 598 12.13 37.39 2.79
C VAL A 598 11.64 38.80 3.16
N ALA A 599 10.75 38.89 4.15
CA ALA A 599 11.01 39.47 5.49
C ALA A 599 9.72 39.79 6.27
N ALA A 600 9.57 39.23 7.47
CA ALA A 600 9.43 39.99 8.73
C ALA A 600 9.13 39.04 9.90
N THR A 601 10.05 39.03 10.85
CA THR A 601 10.00 38.31 12.12
C THR A 601 9.38 39.20 13.20
N ALA A 602 8.78 38.55 14.21
CA ALA A 602 8.72 38.91 15.64
C ALA A 602 7.44 39.50 16.27
N VAL A 603 6.88 38.68 17.17
CA VAL A 603 6.64 38.94 18.61
C VAL A 603 5.36 39.71 19.00
N MET A 604 4.36 39.00 19.56
CA MET A 604 4.06 38.97 21.00
C MET A 604 2.85 38.09 21.33
N TYR A 605 3.07 37.20 22.29
CA TYR A 605 2.06 36.55 23.12
C TYR A 605 1.34 37.61 23.98
N THR A 606 0.01 37.56 24.09
CA THR A 606 -0.66 37.95 25.34
C THR A 606 -1.91 37.10 25.53
N ILE A 607 -1.82 36.20 26.50
CA ILE A 607 -2.94 35.56 27.17
C ILE A 607 -3.64 36.62 28.03
N GLN A 608 -4.96 36.74 27.94
CA GLN A 608 -5.73 37.26 29.05
C GLN A 608 -7.05 36.49 29.22
N ASN A 609 -7.18 35.94 30.43
CA ASN A 609 -8.30 35.19 30.99
C ASN A 609 -9.66 35.86 30.80
N PHE A 610 -10.73 35.08 30.66
CA PHE A 610 -11.92 35.13 31.53
C PHE A 610 -12.85 33.93 31.20
N MET A 611 -13.16 33.10 32.20
CA MET A 611 -14.36 32.24 32.21
C MET A 611 -15.62 33.09 32.50
N PRO A 612 -16.81 32.51 32.78
CA PRO A 612 -17.86 32.13 31.83
C PRO A 612 -19.16 32.93 32.04
N SER A 613 -20.11 32.90 31.10
CA SER A 613 -21.58 32.90 31.37
C SER A 613 -22.42 33.00 30.09
N ASN A 614 -23.55 32.29 30.15
CA ASN A 614 -24.68 32.14 29.21
C ASN A 614 -24.54 31.15 28.07
#